data_AF-C9Z2A1-F1
#
_entry.id   AF-C9Z2A1-F1
#
_cell.length_a   1.000
_cell.length_b   1.000
_cell.length_c   1.000
_cell.angle_alpha   90.00
_cell.angle_beta   90.00
_cell.angle_gamma   90.00
#
_symmetry.space_group_name_H-M   'P 1'
#
loop_
_entity.id
_entity.type
_entity.pdbx_description
1 polymer ?
#
loop_
_entity_poly.entity_id
_entity_poly.type
_entity_poly.pdbx_seq_one_letter_code
_entity_poly.pdbx_strand_id
1 'polypeptide(L)'
;MPALPPRESRPTTGSKKEKREQARAARKAEYEAKKAAKQQRQKGGTSARKSVPAGRSAQATAPAQSPVPAPAPASVSTAVGPSAGASDQGGKTAPRKSSGDFDVPRPGGRLPSGGRRTHVGLRAALLITTGLFALGSCGVTGLLIGKSSGAGTTALDQDDVARYGLTEFPTQQAAAFAEQYATLCLTYSPETASDRRAALARYTSAGVDPECGWSGEGTRKALTATWDGTSEKLPEYNDHGRYLGIQVRTDDGGLTTLTVPVYVKNLTTGEGIRIAGDVGEMPMPPRSDVPEVDRDSEDVDTALGQQLQQTVLPGYFEAWAKSDRTTLARFTAQGATLAATTGLSGRLSEPQVNDVVALVPKGVQGSAPYSYKTGQAVELRVVVDWADPEGDTARRSYRITVVNTAQGWFIKDIRGGLLDAEGGRGDDEQTEPSKDEPGTGKATPSAPAASSSPGDGSSQDEEAGAN
;
A
#
# COMPACT_ATOMS: atom_id res chain seq x y z
N MET A 1 -29.17 -21.80 -70.66
CA MET A 1 -29.26 -20.40 -70.20
C MET A 1 -29.30 -20.42 -68.67
N PRO A 2 -28.52 -19.62 -67.91
CA PRO A 2 -27.66 -18.50 -68.31
C PRO A 2 -26.14 -18.76 -68.11
N ALA A 3 -25.33 -17.90 -68.74
CA ALA A 3 -23.86 -17.91 -68.72
C ALA A 3 -23.28 -17.31 -67.43
N LEU A 4 -22.18 -17.89 -66.95
CA LEU A 4 -21.37 -17.34 -65.84
C LEU A 4 -20.45 -16.21 -66.35
N PRO A 5 -20.33 -15.08 -65.64
CA PRO A 5 -19.46 -13.98 -66.01
C PRO A 5 -17.96 -14.27 -65.75
N PRO A 6 -17.03 -13.61 -66.47
CA PRO A 6 -15.60 -13.83 -66.35
C PRO A 6 -15.02 -13.26 -65.05
N ARG A 7 -14.05 -13.98 -64.46
CA ARG A 7 -13.32 -13.57 -63.26
C ARG A 7 -12.43 -12.34 -63.55
N GLU A 8 -12.64 -11.28 -62.80
CA GLU A 8 -11.73 -10.14 -62.70
C GLU A 8 -10.37 -10.54 -62.12
N SER A 9 -9.31 -10.08 -62.77
CA SER A 9 -7.93 -10.18 -62.31
C SER A 9 -7.69 -9.29 -61.09
N ARG A 10 -7.32 -9.89 -59.97
CA ARG A 10 -6.93 -9.23 -58.72
C ARG A 10 -5.60 -8.47 -58.90
N PRO A 11 -5.48 -7.21 -58.43
CA PRO A 11 -4.25 -6.44 -58.56
C PRO A 11 -3.15 -6.98 -57.63
N THR A 12 -1.93 -7.03 -58.14
CA THR A 12 -0.70 -7.44 -57.45
C THR A 12 -0.44 -6.55 -56.23
N THR A 13 -0.58 -7.12 -55.04
CA THR A 13 -0.25 -6.45 -53.77
C THR A 13 1.26 -6.42 -53.58
N GLY A 14 1.80 -5.20 -53.41
CA GLY A 14 3.21 -4.96 -53.09
C GLY A 14 3.70 -5.79 -51.91
N SER A 15 4.96 -6.20 -51.96
CA SER A 15 5.50 -7.19 -51.05
C SER A 15 5.48 -6.68 -49.60
N LYS A 16 5.21 -7.57 -48.62
CA LYS A 16 5.31 -7.25 -47.17
C LYS A 16 6.63 -6.57 -46.78
N LYS A 17 7.68 -6.75 -47.58
CA LYS A 17 9.01 -6.15 -47.41
C LYS A 17 8.97 -4.63 -47.65
N GLU A 18 8.36 -4.16 -48.74
CA GLU A 18 8.23 -2.72 -49.04
C GLU A 18 7.44 -1.97 -47.98
N LYS A 19 6.36 -2.57 -47.46
CA LYS A 19 5.55 -1.96 -46.41
C LYS A 19 6.32 -1.77 -45.09
N ARG A 20 7.23 -2.69 -44.77
CA ARG A 20 8.13 -2.56 -43.60
C ARG A 20 9.22 -1.52 -43.82
N GLU A 21 9.70 -1.38 -45.05
CA GLU A 21 10.75 -0.41 -45.40
C GLU A 21 10.21 1.02 -45.41
N GLN A 22 9.01 1.24 -45.96
CA GLN A 22 8.29 2.51 -45.85
C GLN A 22 8.00 2.90 -44.39
N ALA A 23 7.60 1.95 -43.54
CA ALA A 23 7.36 2.22 -42.13
C ALA A 23 8.65 2.62 -41.38
N ARG A 24 9.80 2.05 -41.74
CA ARG A 24 11.10 2.45 -41.18
C ARG A 24 11.54 3.83 -41.67
N ALA A 25 11.33 4.14 -42.95
CA ALA A 25 11.62 5.46 -43.52
C ALA A 25 10.77 6.57 -42.87
N ALA A 26 9.47 6.32 -42.67
CA ALA A 26 8.56 7.27 -42.03
C ALA A 26 8.98 7.59 -40.58
N ARG A 27 9.34 6.56 -39.79
CA ARG A 27 9.81 6.75 -38.40
C ARG A 27 11.12 7.53 -38.33
N LYS A 28 12.02 7.32 -39.29
CA LYS A 28 13.29 8.07 -39.36
C LYS A 28 13.04 9.54 -39.68
N ALA A 29 12.14 9.83 -40.64
CA ALA A 29 11.77 11.21 -40.99
C ALA A 29 11.10 11.95 -39.81
N GLU A 30 10.23 11.27 -39.07
CA GLU A 30 9.56 11.88 -37.90
C GLU A 30 10.56 12.19 -36.77
N TYR A 31 11.55 11.31 -36.55
CA TYR A 31 12.62 11.53 -35.58
C TYR A 31 13.49 12.73 -35.96
N GLU A 32 13.85 12.86 -37.24
CA GLU A 32 14.64 14.00 -37.74
C GLU A 32 13.86 15.32 -37.66
N ALA A 33 12.55 15.32 -37.96
CA ALA A 33 11.68 16.49 -37.80
C ALA A 33 11.59 16.94 -36.33
N LYS A 34 11.40 16.01 -35.39
CA LYS A 34 11.37 16.31 -33.95
C LYS A 34 12.71 16.84 -33.45
N LYS A 35 13.83 16.33 -33.97
CA LYS A 35 15.17 16.82 -33.66
C LYS A 35 15.39 18.25 -34.20
N ALA A 36 14.96 18.55 -35.42
CA ALA A 36 15.04 19.88 -36.02
C ALA A 36 14.19 20.91 -35.24
N ALA A 37 12.96 20.56 -34.86
CA ALA A 37 12.09 21.44 -34.07
C ALA A 37 12.69 21.78 -32.68
N LYS A 38 13.34 20.80 -32.03
CA LYS A 38 14.02 21.03 -30.75
C LYS A 38 15.23 21.96 -30.91
N GLN A 39 15.97 21.84 -32.00
CA GLN A 39 17.10 22.73 -32.31
C GLN A 39 16.64 24.16 -32.68
N GLN A 40 15.51 24.33 -33.36
CA GLN A 40 14.94 25.64 -33.62
C GLN A 40 14.46 26.33 -32.33
N ARG A 41 13.84 25.60 -31.41
CA ARG A 41 13.47 26.13 -30.08
C ARG A 41 14.68 26.57 -29.25
N GLN A 42 15.82 25.88 -29.38
CA GLN A 42 17.06 26.28 -28.70
C GLN A 42 17.74 27.50 -29.34
N LYS A 43 17.57 27.73 -30.65
CA LYS A 43 18.19 28.86 -31.36
C LYS A 43 17.32 30.13 -31.39
N GLY A 44 16.01 30.05 -31.13
CA GLY A 44 15.10 31.21 -31.13
C GLY A 44 15.07 32.01 -29.82
N GLY A 45 15.83 31.62 -28.81
CA GLY A 45 15.83 32.24 -27.49
C GLY A 45 16.78 33.43 -27.34
N THR A 46 16.80 34.39 -28.26
CA THR A 46 17.40 35.72 -27.99
C THR A 46 16.94 36.76 -29.02
N SER A 47 16.50 37.92 -28.50
CA SER A 47 16.22 39.19 -29.21
C SER A 47 14.83 39.39 -29.80
N ALA A 48 13.99 40.17 -29.11
CA ALA A 48 13.63 41.53 -29.54
C ALA A 48 12.57 42.12 -28.60
N ARG A 49 13.05 42.92 -27.64
CA ARG A 49 12.26 43.88 -26.85
C ARG A 49 11.90 45.03 -27.80
N LYS A 50 10.61 45.28 -28.05
CA LYS A 50 10.15 46.52 -28.70
C LYS A 50 9.04 47.16 -27.88
N SER A 51 9.18 48.46 -27.76
CA SER A 51 8.53 49.43 -26.88
C SER A 51 7.06 49.73 -27.20
N VAL A 52 6.38 50.23 -26.16
CA VAL A 52 5.00 50.78 -26.01
C VAL A 52 4.66 51.87 -27.06
N PRO A 53 3.37 52.26 -27.24
CA PRO A 53 2.83 53.36 -26.44
C PRO A 53 1.35 53.24 -25.99
N ALA A 54 0.98 54.19 -25.12
CA ALA A 54 -0.16 54.29 -24.23
C ALA A 54 -1.55 54.59 -24.86
N GLY A 55 -2.60 54.29 -24.10
CA GLY A 55 -3.95 54.87 -24.16
C GLY A 55 -4.76 54.47 -22.91
N ARG A 56 -4.86 55.34 -21.89
CA ARG A 56 -5.98 56.26 -21.55
C ARG A 56 -7.22 55.61 -20.88
N SER A 57 -7.32 55.85 -19.57
CA SER A 57 -8.48 56.26 -18.73
C SER A 57 -9.79 55.43 -18.63
N ALA A 58 -10.09 54.96 -17.40
CA ALA A 58 -11.33 55.20 -16.61
C ALA A 58 -11.20 54.39 -15.29
N GLN A 59 -10.95 54.96 -14.10
CA GLN A 59 -11.85 55.67 -13.16
C GLN A 59 -13.04 54.82 -12.63
N ALA A 60 -12.93 54.32 -11.38
CA ALA A 60 -14.02 54.07 -10.41
C ALA A 60 -13.39 53.57 -9.07
N THR A 61 -13.08 54.47 -8.14
CA THR A 61 -13.78 54.69 -6.84
C THR A 61 -13.87 53.48 -5.89
N ALA A 62 -13.01 53.54 -4.86
CA ALA A 62 -13.22 52.91 -3.56
C ALA A 62 -14.37 53.59 -2.79
N PRO A 63 -14.82 53.00 -1.67
CA PRO A 63 -14.62 53.71 -0.42
C PRO A 63 -13.98 52.86 0.68
N ALA A 64 -13.38 53.57 1.63
CA ALA A 64 -12.54 53.11 2.71
C ALA A 64 -13.26 53.06 4.09
N GLN A 65 -12.47 52.66 5.10
CA GLN A 65 -12.58 52.95 6.56
C GLN A 65 -13.38 51.93 7.39
N SER A 66 -13.00 51.49 8.60
CA SER A 66 -11.85 51.74 9.52
C SER A 66 -11.96 50.75 10.72
N PRO A 67 -11.02 50.72 11.72
CA PRO A 67 -10.61 49.51 12.45
C PRO A 67 -10.86 49.47 14.01
N VAL A 68 -10.41 48.37 14.67
CA VAL A 68 -10.03 48.18 16.13
C VAL A 68 -11.20 47.94 17.14
N PRO A 69 -11.07 47.26 18.35
CA PRO A 69 -9.89 46.78 19.12
C PRO A 69 -9.90 45.33 19.69
N ALA A 70 -8.72 44.95 20.22
CA ALA A 70 -8.46 43.85 21.14
C ALA A 70 -8.71 44.24 22.63
N PRO A 71 -8.90 43.27 23.55
CA PRO A 71 -8.70 43.47 24.98
C PRO A 71 -7.43 42.78 25.54
N ALA A 72 -6.86 43.44 26.54
CA ALA A 72 -5.63 43.11 27.28
C ALA A 72 -5.91 42.14 28.47
N PRO A 73 -4.86 41.64 29.18
CA PRO A 73 -4.95 40.55 30.16
C PRO A 73 -5.24 41.03 31.59
N ALA A 74 -5.82 40.14 32.41
CA ALA A 74 -6.04 40.36 33.83
C ALA A 74 -4.94 39.71 34.70
N SER A 75 -4.48 40.50 35.67
CA SER A 75 -3.49 40.20 36.70
C SER A 75 -4.14 39.53 37.93
N VAL A 76 -3.43 38.65 38.63
CA VAL A 76 -3.69 38.38 40.07
C VAL A 76 -2.37 38.28 40.85
N SER A 77 -2.27 39.14 41.86
CA SER A 77 -1.27 39.22 42.94
C SER A 77 -1.35 38.02 43.89
N THR A 78 -0.28 37.55 44.55
CA THR A 78 0.17 37.93 45.92
C THR A 78 1.39 37.03 46.25
N ALA A 79 2.54 37.53 46.73
CA ALA A 79 2.90 37.90 48.12
C ALA A 79 2.70 36.74 49.12
N VAL A 80 3.55 36.36 50.08
CA VAL A 80 4.81 36.80 50.73
C VAL A 80 5.23 35.59 51.63
N GLY A 81 6.53 35.37 51.90
CA GLY A 81 7.05 34.31 52.82
C GLY A 81 6.84 34.62 54.32
N PRO A 82 7.75 34.26 55.25
CA PRO A 82 8.70 33.14 55.33
C PRO A 82 8.71 32.46 56.75
N SER A 83 9.75 31.64 57.02
CA SER A 83 10.25 31.16 58.34
C SER A 83 9.52 29.97 58.98
N ALA A 84 10.10 29.13 59.85
CA ALA A 84 11.44 28.66 60.22
C ALA A 84 11.22 27.73 61.44
N GLY A 85 12.09 26.73 61.65
CA GLY A 85 12.17 25.90 62.89
C GLY A 85 12.11 24.40 62.58
N ALA A 86 13.22 23.62 62.59
CA ALA A 86 13.96 23.11 63.77
C ALA A 86 13.03 22.31 64.71
N SER A 87 13.19 21.01 64.98
CA SER A 87 14.35 20.27 65.53
C SER A 87 14.12 18.74 65.31
N ASP A 88 15.12 17.93 64.93
CA ASP A 88 15.95 17.03 65.79
C ASP A 88 15.16 15.83 66.37
N GLN A 89 15.48 14.53 66.31
CA GLN A 89 16.67 13.65 66.24
C GLN A 89 16.24 12.31 65.57
N GLY A 90 17.03 11.34 65.11
CA GLY A 90 18.46 11.05 65.06
C GLY A 90 18.68 9.59 64.57
N GLY A 91 19.85 9.27 63.99
CA GLY A 91 20.41 7.91 64.01
C GLY A 91 20.74 7.16 62.69
N LYS A 92 22.00 7.34 62.20
CA LYS A 92 22.97 6.35 61.60
C LYS A 92 22.50 5.50 60.38
N THR A 93 23.21 5.34 59.23
CA THR A 93 24.66 5.33 58.91
C THR A 93 24.93 5.28 57.37
N ALA A 94 25.96 6.03 56.91
CA ALA A 94 26.90 5.81 55.78
C ALA A 94 26.46 5.98 54.28
N PRO A 95 27.39 6.24 53.31
CA PRO A 95 27.56 7.58 52.72
C PRO A 95 27.30 7.66 51.20
N ARG A 96 26.72 8.79 50.75
CA ARG A 96 26.55 9.17 49.33
C ARG A 96 27.68 10.08 48.85
N LYS A 97 28.20 9.79 47.66
CA LYS A 97 29.19 10.58 46.92
C LYS A 97 28.54 11.86 46.37
N SER A 98 29.15 13.00 46.65
CA SER A 98 28.73 14.34 46.26
C SER A 98 28.88 14.59 44.75
N SER A 99 27.87 15.24 44.20
CA SER A 99 27.81 15.87 42.88
C SER A 99 28.89 16.94 42.72
N GLY A 100 29.65 16.85 41.62
CA GLY A 100 30.70 17.78 41.23
C GLY A 100 30.15 19.13 40.79
N ASP A 101 30.93 20.13 41.17
CA ASP A 101 30.75 21.58 41.09
C ASP A 101 30.84 22.13 39.65
N PHE A 102 30.16 23.25 39.41
CA PHE A 102 30.06 23.93 38.11
C PHE A 102 31.23 24.92 37.98
N ASP A 103 32.25 24.59 37.18
CA ASP A 103 33.43 25.46 36.98
C ASP A 103 33.19 26.50 35.89
N VAL A 104 33.16 27.79 36.27
CA VAL A 104 32.95 28.93 35.37
C VAL A 104 34.32 29.52 34.97
N PRO A 105 34.69 29.59 33.68
CA PRO A 105 35.99 30.11 33.27
C PRO A 105 36.12 31.63 33.52
N ARG A 106 37.23 32.05 34.11
CA ARG A 106 37.57 33.46 34.31
C ARG A 106 37.83 34.18 32.97
N PRO A 107 37.31 35.41 32.78
CA PRO A 107 37.55 36.18 31.56
C PRO A 107 38.98 36.73 31.55
N GLY A 108 39.77 36.41 30.50
CA GLY A 108 41.06 37.07 30.22
C GLY A 108 42.31 36.19 30.06
N GLY A 109 42.19 34.86 29.95
CA GLY A 109 43.33 33.95 29.76
C GLY A 109 43.65 33.67 28.28
N ARG A 110 44.92 33.83 27.88
CA ARG A 110 45.42 33.55 26.52
C ARG A 110 45.38 32.04 26.22
N LEU A 111 44.87 31.68 25.04
CA LEU A 111 44.81 30.29 24.56
C LEU A 111 46.22 29.73 24.30
N PRO A 112 46.53 28.49 24.74
CA PRO A 112 47.77 27.82 24.38
C PRO A 112 47.73 27.41 22.90
N SER A 113 48.79 27.78 22.17
CA SER A 113 49.07 27.37 20.81
C SER A 113 49.34 25.86 20.74
N GLY A 114 48.50 25.09 20.04
CA GLY A 114 48.78 23.68 19.81
C GLY A 114 47.81 23.01 18.83
N GLY A 115 48.33 22.52 17.69
CA GLY A 115 47.77 21.37 16.98
C GLY A 115 46.97 21.66 15.70
N ARG A 116 47.66 21.74 14.55
CA ARG A 116 47.12 21.85 13.17
C ARG A 116 46.18 20.70 12.70
N ARG A 117 45.65 19.85 13.58
CA ARG A 117 44.83 18.68 13.22
C ARG A 117 43.35 18.77 13.65
N THR A 118 42.99 19.66 14.57
CA THR A 118 41.59 19.88 15.00
C THR A 118 40.82 20.83 14.07
N HIS A 119 41.51 21.67 13.30
CA HIS A 119 40.88 22.61 12.36
C HIS A 119 40.41 21.97 11.04
N VAL A 120 40.90 20.77 10.69
CA VAL A 120 40.49 20.08 9.46
C VAL A 120 39.14 19.36 9.66
N GLY A 121 38.93 18.74 10.82
CA GLY A 121 37.66 18.09 11.16
C GLY A 121 36.51 19.10 11.29
N LEU A 122 36.76 20.25 11.92
CA LEU A 122 35.75 21.31 12.06
C LEU A 122 35.38 21.95 10.70
N ARG A 123 36.37 22.17 9.82
CA ARG A 123 36.12 22.72 8.47
C ARG A 123 35.39 21.73 7.56
N ALA A 124 35.68 20.43 7.66
CA ALA A 124 34.97 19.40 6.91
C ALA A 124 33.52 19.23 7.37
N ALA A 125 33.27 19.21 8.68
CA ALA A 125 31.92 19.13 9.23
C ALA A 125 31.07 20.37 8.85
N LEU A 126 31.68 21.56 8.84
CA LEU A 126 30.99 22.80 8.46
C LEU A 126 30.71 22.87 6.95
N LEU A 127 31.60 22.32 6.10
CA LEU A 127 31.35 22.24 4.65
C LEU A 127 30.26 21.21 4.30
N ILE A 128 30.20 20.06 4.98
CA ILE A 128 29.18 19.03 4.74
C ILE A 128 27.80 19.53 5.19
N THR A 129 27.71 20.16 6.36
CA THR A 129 26.44 20.73 6.85
C THR A 129 25.95 21.90 6.00
N THR A 130 26.85 22.77 5.52
CA THR A 130 26.48 23.87 4.61
C THR A 130 26.06 23.35 3.22
N GLY A 131 26.69 22.29 2.71
CA GLY A 131 26.30 21.64 1.46
C GLY A 131 24.92 20.96 1.51
N LEU A 132 24.60 20.31 2.64
CA LEU A 132 23.28 19.72 2.87
C LEU A 132 22.18 20.77 3.03
N PHE A 133 22.46 21.91 3.67
CA PHE A 133 21.51 23.03 3.74
C PHE A 133 21.30 23.73 2.39
N ALA A 134 22.35 23.89 1.59
CA ALA A 134 22.23 24.48 0.24
C ALA A 134 21.42 23.59 -0.72
N LEU A 135 21.63 22.27 -0.69
CA LEU A 135 20.86 21.32 -1.51
C LEU A 135 19.42 21.11 -1.00
N GLY A 136 19.16 21.26 0.30
CA GLY A 136 17.80 21.28 0.85
C GLY A 136 17.00 22.53 0.47
N SER A 137 17.67 23.67 0.25
CA SER A 137 17.01 24.94 -0.06
C SER A 137 16.61 25.14 -1.54
N CYS A 138 17.19 24.37 -2.47
CA CYS A 138 16.77 24.37 -3.88
C CYS A 138 15.52 23.53 -4.16
N GLY A 139 15.09 22.68 -3.22
CA GLY A 139 13.88 21.86 -3.37
C GLY A 139 12.58 22.56 -2.98
N VAL A 140 12.63 23.58 -2.12
CA VAL A 140 11.41 24.18 -1.51
C VAL A 140 11.09 25.57 -2.09
N THR A 141 12.05 26.26 -2.69
CA THR A 141 11.81 27.59 -3.30
C THR A 141 11.21 27.51 -4.71
N GLY A 142 11.27 26.35 -5.36
CA GLY A 142 10.64 26.09 -6.66
C GLY A 142 9.12 25.86 -6.61
N LEU A 143 8.56 25.62 -5.41
CA LEU A 143 7.13 25.25 -5.25
C LEU A 143 6.23 26.44 -4.87
N LEU A 144 6.79 27.59 -4.50
CA LEU A 144 6.02 28.76 -4.01
C LEU A 144 6.07 30.00 -4.91
N ILE A 145 6.70 29.92 -6.08
CA ILE A 145 6.59 30.93 -7.16
C ILE A 145 6.12 30.24 -8.44
N GLY A 146 4.99 29.54 -8.34
CA GLY A 146 4.16 29.11 -9.45
C GLY A 146 2.91 29.99 -9.54
N LYS A 147 3.08 31.30 -9.73
CA LYS A 147 1.98 32.21 -10.02
C LYS A 147 1.52 31.97 -11.46
N SER A 148 0.70 30.95 -11.70
CA SER A 148 -0.05 30.75 -12.94
C SER A 148 -1.35 31.56 -12.90
N SER A 149 -1.23 32.87 -12.77
CA SER A 149 -2.28 33.78 -13.25
C SER A 149 -2.07 33.98 -14.74
N GLY A 150 -2.41 32.96 -15.52
CA GLY A 150 -2.52 33.02 -16.97
C GLY A 150 -3.88 32.44 -17.33
N ALA A 151 -4.88 33.32 -17.48
CA ALA A 151 -6.14 32.97 -18.11
C ALA A 151 -5.85 32.59 -19.57
N GLY A 152 -5.59 31.31 -19.80
CA GLY A 152 -5.49 30.67 -21.09
C GLY A 152 -6.12 29.30 -20.94
N THR A 153 -7.43 29.24 -21.15
CA THR A 153 -8.18 27.99 -21.17
C THR A 153 -7.77 27.19 -22.40
N THR A 154 -6.69 26.41 -22.32
CA THR A 154 -6.71 25.09 -22.96
C THR A 154 -7.69 24.28 -22.14
N ALA A 155 -8.97 24.36 -22.52
CA ALA A 155 -9.96 23.43 -22.01
C ALA A 155 -9.46 22.02 -22.32
N LEU A 156 -9.38 21.17 -21.29
CA LEU A 156 -9.24 19.73 -21.49
C LEU A 156 -10.42 19.31 -22.38
N ASP A 157 -10.14 18.51 -23.41
CA ASP A 157 -11.23 17.98 -24.21
C ASP A 157 -12.05 16.96 -23.37
N GLN A 158 -13.29 16.68 -23.80
CA GLN A 158 -14.18 15.77 -23.07
C GLN A 158 -13.63 14.33 -23.02
N ASP A 159 -12.82 13.93 -24.00
CA ASP A 159 -12.17 12.62 -24.02
C ASP A 159 -11.04 12.54 -22.98
N ASP A 160 -10.30 13.63 -22.74
CA ASP A 160 -9.31 13.74 -21.66
C ASP A 160 -10.01 13.77 -20.29
N VAL A 161 -11.11 14.50 -20.14
CA VAL A 161 -11.91 14.52 -18.91
C VAL A 161 -12.43 13.12 -18.56
N ALA A 162 -12.95 12.39 -19.55
CA ALA A 162 -13.42 11.01 -19.38
C ALA A 162 -12.25 10.04 -19.16
N ARG A 163 -11.15 10.17 -19.91
CA ARG A 163 -9.97 9.29 -19.81
C ARG A 163 -9.29 9.38 -18.45
N TYR A 164 -9.30 10.56 -17.84
CA TYR A 164 -8.71 10.80 -16.53
C TYR A 164 -9.73 10.78 -15.39
N GLY A 165 -11.00 10.43 -15.65
CA GLY A 165 -12.04 10.31 -14.61
C GLY A 165 -12.26 11.61 -13.83
N LEU A 166 -12.06 12.77 -14.44
CA LEU A 166 -12.05 14.07 -13.76
C LEU A 166 -13.43 14.54 -13.28
N THR A 167 -14.47 13.77 -13.58
CA THR A 167 -15.84 13.96 -13.09
C THR A 167 -16.28 12.83 -12.16
N GLU A 168 -15.43 11.84 -11.93
CA GLU A 168 -15.73 10.74 -11.02
C GLU A 168 -15.40 11.12 -9.58
N PHE A 169 -16.06 10.45 -8.64
CA PHE A 169 -15.75 10.61 -7.23
C PHE A 169 -14.30 10.16 -6.96
N PRO A 170 -13.44 10.98 -6.33
CA PRO A 170 -12.04 10.64 -6.11
C PRO A 170 -11.89 9.66 -4.94
N THR A 171 -12.32 8.41 -5.15
CA THR A 171 -12.49 7.40 -4.09
C THR A 171 -11.24 7.18 -3.27
N GLN A 172 -10.06 7.09 -3.89
CA GLN A 172 -8.80 6.87 -3.16
C GLN A 172 -8.44 8.03 -2.22
N GLN A 173 -8.61 9.28 -2.68
CA GLN A 173 -8.32 10.45 -1.87
C GLN A 173 -9.34 10.61 -0.73
N ALA A 174 -10.62 10.35 -1.04
CA ALA A 174 -11.70 10.37 -0.05
C ALA A 174 -11.54 9.24 0.99
N ALA A 175 -11.10 8.05 0.57
CA ALA A 175 -10.80 6.91 1.44
C ALA A 175 -9.66 7.24 2.41
N ALA A 176 -8.54 7.77 1.93
CA ALA A 176 -7.43 8.18 2.80
C ALA A 176 -7.85 9.27 3.81
N PHE A 177 -8.73 10.20 3.41
CA PHE A 177 -9.31 11.19 4.32
C PHE A 177 -10.22 10.54 5.38
N ALA A 178 -11.05 9.58 4.98
CA ALA A 178 -11.92 8.82 5.87
C ALA A 178 -11.15 7.91 6.83
N GLU A 179 -10.05 7.28 6.40
CA GLU A 179 -9.16 6.47 7.25
C GLU A 179 -8.56 7.29 8.40
N GLN A 180 -8.08 8.50 8.09
CA GLN A 180 -7.55 9.42 9.11
C GLN A 180 -8.65 9.84 10.10
N TYR A 181 -9.83 10.17 9.57
CA TYR A 181 -10.97 10.52 10.41
C TYR A 181 -11.41 9.34 11.30
N ALA A 182 -11.50 8.13 10.76
CA ALA A 182 -11.88 6.92 11.50
C ALA A 182 -10.87 6.58 12.60
N THR A 183 -9.58 6.73 12.33
CA THR A 183 -8.51 6.57 13.33
C THR A 183 -8.73 7.53 14.51
N LEU A 184 -9.07 8.79 14.24
CA LEU A 184 -9.32 9.79 15.28
C LEU A 184 -10.66 9.56 15.99
N CYS A 185 -11.71 9.18 15.25
CA CYS A 185 -13.02 8.87 15.78
C CYS A 185 -12.94 7.73 16.82
N LEU A 186 -12.21 6.65 16.51
CA LEU A 186 -12.05 5.49 17.40
C LEU A 186 -10.81 5.54 18.30
N THR A 187 -10.17 6.70 18.40
CA THR A 187 -9.13 6.98 19.42
C THR A 187 -9.63 8.05 20.37
N TYR A 188 -10.02 7.66 21.58
CA TYR A 188 -10.59 8.57 22.56
C TYR A 188 -10.12 8.23 23.98
N SER A 189 -9.99 9.27 24.80
CA SER A 189 -9.80 9.18 26.24
C SER A 189 -10.24 10.51 26.89
N PRO A 190 -10.68 10.52 28.15
CA PRO A 190 -11.07 11.76 28.84
C PRO A 190 -9.97 12.82 28.86
N GLU A 191 -8.70 12.38 28.94
CA GLU A 191 -7.51 13.23 29.03
C GLU A 191 -7.24 14.00 27.73
N THR A 192 -7.64 13.45 26.58
CA THR A 192 -7.37 14.00 25.24
C THR A 192 -8.61 14.57 24.56
N ALA A 193 -9.75 14.59 25.25
CA ALA A 193 -11.07 14.92 24.68
C ALA A 193 -11.11 16.29 23.96
N SER A 194 -10.52 17.33 24.54
CA SER A 194 -10.52 18.68 23.94
C SER A 194 -9.72 18.74 22.64
N ASP A 195 -8.51 18.17 22.63
CA ASP A 195 -7.64 18.14 21.46
C ASP A 195 -8.23 17.29 20.35
N ARG A 196 -8.81 16.14 20.71
CA ARG A 196 -9.55 15.26 19.80
C ARG A 196 -10.71 16.00 19.13
N ARG A 197 -11.57 16.67 19.90
CA ARG A 197 -12.70 17.45 19.37
C ARG A 197 -12.23 18.53 18.38
N ALA A 198 -11.17 19.26 18.72
CA ALA A 198 -10.59 20.28 17.85
C ALA A 198 -10.00 19.68 16.56
N ALA A 199 -9.46 18.46 16.61
CA ALA A 199 -8.98 17.74 15.45
C ALA A 199 -10.14 17.22 14.58
N LEU A 200 -11.20 16.64 15.17
CA LEU A 200 -12.39 16.14 14.46
C LEU A 200 -13.08 17.24 13.65
N ALA A 201 -13.19 18.46 14.22
CA ALA A 201 -13.79 19.61 13.55
C ALA A 201 -13.09 20.00 12.22
N ARG A 202 -11.84 19.57 11.99
CA ARG A 202 -11.13 19.79 10.72
C ARG A 202 -11.63 18.89 9.60
N TYR A 203 -12.24 17.76 9.95
CA TYR A 203 -12.75 16.77 9.02
C TYR A 203 -14.25 16.93 8.75
N THR A 204 -15.02 17.31 9.77
CA THR A 204 -16.47 17.25 9.73
C THR A 204 -17.13 18.50 9.15
N SER A 205 -18.39 18.33 8.74
CA SER A 205 -19.34 19.43 8.55
C SER A 205 -20.01 19.80 9.89
N ALA A 206 -20.65 20.97 9.95
CA ALA A 206 -21.16 21.53 11.19
C ALA A 206 -22.28 20.71 11.88
N GLY A 207 -22.97 19.84 11.14
CA GLY A 207 -24.07 19.02 11.66
C GLY A 207 -23.65 17.65 12.20
N VAL A 208 -22.39 17.26 12.04
CA VAL A 208 -21.84 15.99 12.56
C VAL A 208 -21.55 16.13 14.04
N ASP A 209 -21.80 15.09 14.82
CA ASP A 209 -21.46 15.04 16.24
C ASP A 209 -19.96 15.37 16.44
N PRO A 210 -19.62 16.43 17.19
CA PRO A 210 -18.23 16.80 17.46
C PRO A 210 -17.45 15.72 18.24
N GLU A 211 -18.13 14.77 18.88
CA GLU A 211 -17.52 13.62 19.56
C GLU A 211 -17.45 12.35 18.72
N CYS A 212 -18.00 12.34 17.51
CA CYS A 212 -18.12 11.14 16.69
C CYS A 212 -18.83 9.98 17.45
N GLY A 213 -19.90 10.29 18.18
CA GLY A 213 -20.71 9.32 18.94
C GLY A 213 -20.14 8.91 20.30
N TRP A 214 -18.97 9.43 20.70
CA TRP A 214 -18.37 9.08 22.00
C TRP A 214 -19.04 9.84 23.16
N SER A 215 -19.38 9.12 24.23
CA SER A 215 -20.06 9.69 25.41
C SER A 215 -19.17 10.55 26.31
N GLY A 216 -17.85 10.58 26.08
CA GLY A 216 -16.88 11.20 26.98
C GLY A 216 -16.29 10.24 28.03
N GLU A 217 -16.74 8.98 28.06
CA GLU A 217 -16.31 7.98 29.03
C GLU A 217 -15.51 6.83 28.40
N GLY A 218 -14.57 6.26 29.16
CA GLY A 218 -13.76 5.12 28.71
C GLY A 218 -12.61 5.52 27.80
N THR A 219 -11.81 4.54 27.40
CA THR A 219 -10.62 4.75 26.57
C THR A 219 -10.55 3.66 25.50
N ARG A 220 -10.17 4.06 24.29
CA ARG A 220 -9.95 3.17 23.15
C ARG A 220 -8.90 3.78 22.25
N LYS A 221 -8.08 2.95 21.61
CA LYS A 221 -7.12 3.40 20.61
C LYS A 221 -7.24 2.62 19.33
N ALA A 222 -7.47 3.32 18.21
CA ALA A 222 -7.33 2.72 16.89
C ALA A 222 -5.83 2.52 16.59
N LEU A 223 -5.46 1.29 16.23
CA LEU A 223 -4.11 0.93 15.78
C LEU A 223 -3.95 1.16 14.27
N THR A 224 -4.96 0.78 13.50
CA THR A 224 -5.00 0.92 12.04
C THR A 224 -6.42 1.17 11.57
N ALA A 225 -6.58 2.05 10.58
CA ALA A 225 -7.81 2.21 9.83
C ALA A 225 -7.50 2.10 8.33
N THR A 226 -8.24 1.26 7.60
CA THR A 226 -8.00 0.98 6.19
C THR A 226 -9.31 0.84 5.44
N TRP A 227 -9.41 1.48 4.29
CA TRP A 227 -10.55 1.34 3.39
C TRP A 227 -10.66 -0.10 2.87
N ASP A 228 -11.84 -0.68 2.99
CA ASP A 228 -12.10 -2.08 2.62
C ASP A 228 -12.53 -2.27 1.17
N GLY A 229 -12.59 -1.17 0.39
CA GLY A 229 -13.06 -1.17 -0.99
C GLY A 229 -14.54 -0.81 -1.15
N THR A 230 -15.31 -0.75 -0.06
CA THR A 230 -16.74 -0.42 -0.10
C THR A 230 -16.93 1.05 -0.45
N SER A 231 -17.73 1.31 -1.48
CA SER A 231 -18.13 2.65 -1.89
C SER A 231 -19.57 2.63 -2.40
N GLU A 232 -20.47 3.23 -1.63
CA GLU A 232 -21.88 3.36 -1.98
C GLU A 232 -22.22 4.82 -2.28
N LYS A 233 -23.09 5.11 -3.24
CA LYS A 233 -23.54 6.48 -3.49
C LYS A 233 -24.30 7.02 -2.29
N LEU A 234 -23.95 8.23 -1.86
CA LEU A 234 -24.73 9.01 -0.90
C LEU A 234 -25.73 9.87 -1.70
N PRO A 235 -27.02 9.47 -1.81
CA PRO A 235 -27.95 10.04 -2.79
C PRO A 235 -28.15 11.54 -2.66
N GLU A 236 -28.09 12.07 -1.44
CA GLU A 236 -28.29 13.48 -1.10
C GLU A 236 -27.25 14.41 -1.77
N TYR A 237 -26.08 13.86 -2.12
CA TYR A 237 -24.99 14.61 -2.74
C TYR A 237 -24.67 14.15 -4.17
N ASN A 238 -25.53 13.33 -4.79
CA ASN A 238 -25.35 12.83 -6.16
C ASN A 238 -23.93 12.23 -6.37
N ASP A 239 -23.18 12.73 -7.34
CA ASP A 239 -21.82 12.23 -7.63
C ASP A 239 -20.75 12.75 -6.66
N HIS A 240 -21.10 13.70 -5.79
CA HIS A 240 -20.20 14.30 -4.80
C HIS A 240 -20.14 13.56 -3.47
N GLY A 241 -21.00 12.58 -3.23
CA GLY A 241 -21.06 11.89 -1.95
C GLY A 241 -20.93 10.38 -2.05
N ARG A 242 -20.17 9.78 -1.13
CA ARG A 242 -20.09 8.33 -0.96
C ARG A 242 -20.13 7.94 0.51
N TYR A 243 -20.77 6.82 0.82
CA TYR A 243 -20.46 6.06 2.03
C TYR A 243 -19.24 5.19 1.75
N LEU A 244 -18.21 5.30 2.59
CA LEU A 244 -16.98 4.50 2.47
C LEU A 244 -16.87 3.56 3.68
N GLY A 245 -16.60 2.28 3.44
CA GLY A 245 -16.35 1.29 4.49
C GLY A 245 -14.89 1.31 4.95
N ILE A 246 -14.66 1.58 6.23
CA ILE A 246 -13.32 1.66 6.82
C ILE A 246 -13.19 0.59 7.89
N GLN A 247 -12.29 -0.37 7.69
CA GLN A 247 -11.95 -1.37 8.70
C GLN A 247 -11.00 -0.75 9.72
N VAL A 248 -11.37 -0.82 11.00
CA VAL A 248 -10.57 -0.28 12.11
C VAL A 248 -10.21 -1.39 13.08
N ARG A 249 -8.91 -1.52 13.36
CA ARG A 249 -8.38 -2.42 14.39
C ARG A 249 -8.02 -1.62 15.63
N THR A 250 -8.46 -2.07 16.78
CA THR A 250 -8.27 -1.42 18.08
C THR A 250 -7.22 -2.14 18.92
N ASP A 251 -6.78 -1.48 19.99
CA ASP A 251 -5.74 -1.95 20.91
C ASP A 251 -6.15 -3.14 21.78
N ASP A 252 -7.44 -3.35 21.97
CA ASP A 252 -8.04 -4.55 22.57
C ASP A 252 -8.11 -5.76 21.61
N GLY A 253 -7.63 -5.60 20.37
CA GLY A 253 -7.66 -6.64 19.33
C GLY A 253 -8.95 -6.70 18.53
N GLY A 254 -9.92 -5.84 18.82
CA GLY A 254 -11.17 -5.73 18.05
C GLY A 254 -10.92 -5.32 16.60
N LEU A 255 -11.72 -5.85 15.69
CA LEU A 255 -11.78 -5.45 14.28
C LEU A 255 -13.23 -5.16 13.92
N THR A 256 -13.50 -3.94 13.47
CA THR A 256 -14.85 -3.48 13.12
C THR A 256 -14.85 -2.73 11.80
N THR A 257 -16.02 -2.54 11.20
CA THR A 257 -16.19 -1.74 9.97
C THR A 257 -16.96 -0.47 10.30
N LEU A 258 -16.39 0.68 9.95
CA LEU A 258 -17.01 1.99 10.12
C LEU A 258 -17.44 2.53 8.75
N THR A 259 -18.74 2.77 8.59
CA THR A 259 -19.29 3.43 7.42
C THR A 259 -19.18 4.94 7.59
N VAL A 260 -18.42 5.58 6.70
CA VAL A 260 -18.11 7.01 6.77
C VAL A 260 -18.76 7.76 5.59
N PRO A 261 -19.70 8.68 5.83
CA PRO A 261 -20.26 9.54 4.78
C PRO A 261 -19.29 10.65 4.40
N VAL A 262 -18.77 10.60 3.17
CA VAL A 262 -17.79 11.57 2.65
C VAL A 262 -18.39 12.37 1.50
N TYR A 263 -18.23 13.68 1.59
CA TYR A 263 -18.55 14.64 0.53
C TYR A 263 -17.28 15.23 -0.06
N VAL A 264 -17.28 15.46 -1.37
CA VAL A 264 -16.19 16.13 -2.09
C VAL A 264 -16.77 17.29 -2.90
N LYS A 265 -16.32 18.52 -2.62
CA LYS A 265 -16.84 19.71 -3.32
C LYS A 265 -16.46 19.76 -4.79
N ASN A 266 -15.20 19.50 -5.12
CA ASN A 266 -14.69 19.55 -6.49
C ASN A 266 -14.20 18.17 -6.93
N LEU A 267 -14.94 17.52 -7.83
CA LEU A 267 -14.62 16.18 -8.32
C LEU A 267 -13.34 16.14 -9.17
N THR A 268 -13.05 17.24 -9.89
CA THR A 268 -11.88 17.33 -10.77
C THR A 268 -10.58 17.48 -10.01
N THR A 269 -10.58 18.25 -8.91
CA THR A 269 -9.38 18.49 -8.09
C THR A 269 -9.32 17.64 -6.84
N GLY A 270 -10.43 17.01 -6.45
CA GLY A 270 -10.59 16.34 -5.16
C GLY A 270 -10.59 17.29 -3.96
N GLU A 271 -10.75 18.59 -4.19
CA GLU A 271 -10.71 19.59 -3.12
C GLU A 271 -12.03 19.70 -2.36
N GLY A 272 -11.93 20.12 -1.10
CA GLY A 272 -13.09 20.35 -0.23
C GLY A 272 -13.73 19.05 0.28
N ILE A 273 -12.92 18.04 0.56
CA ILE A 273 -13.37 16.79 1.19
C ILE A 273 -13.83 17.08 2.62
N ARG A 274 -15.00 16.55 3.00
CA ARG A 274 -15.59 16.66 4.34
C ARG A 274 -16.33 15.39 4.72
N ILE A 275 -16.39 15.11 6.02
CA ILE A 275 -17.33 14.14 6.58
C ILE A 275 -18.69 14.80 6.71
N ALA A 276 -19.68 14.23 6.01
CA ALA A 276 -20.97 14.86 5.76
C ALA A 276 -22.09 14.35 6.66
N GLY A 277 -21.79 13.45 7.60
CA GLY A 277 -22.74 12.86 8.54
C GLY A 277 -22.04 12.06 9.63
N ASP A 278 -22.81 11.58 10.60
CA ASP A 278 -22.30 10.69 11.64
C ASP A 278 -21.92 9.33 11.05
N VAL A 279 -20.98 8.67 11.71
CA VAL A 279 -20.51 7.34 11.29
C VAL A 279 -21.41 6.24 11.82
N GLY A 280 -21.51 5.15 11.08
CA GLY A 280 -22.18 3.92 11.52
C GLY A 280 -21.18 2.80 11.71
N GLU A 281 -21.27 2.06 12.82
CA GLU A 281 -20.50 0.83 13.00
C GLU A 281 -21.30 -0.36 12.46
N MET A 282 -20.67 -1.15 11.60
CA MET A 282 -21.28 -2.26 10.87
C MET A 282 -20.51 -3.55 11.16
N PRO A 283 -21.19 -4.73 11.15
CA PRO A 283 -20.50 -6.00 11.22
C PRO A 283 -19.53 -6.15 10.03
N MET A 284 -18.44 -6.87 10.24
CA MET A 284 -17.55 -7.23 9.13
C MET A 284 -18.32 -8.00 8.04
N PRO A 285 -17.99 -7.80 6.75
CA PRO A 285 -18.52 -8.63 5.69
C PRO A 285 -18.30 -10.12 5.98
N PRO A 286 -19.26 -10.99 5.61
CA PRO A 286 -19.12 -12.42 5.82
C PRO A 286 -17.88 -12.95 5.07
N ARG A 287 -17.10 -13.79 5.74
CA ARG A 287 -15.96 -14.47 5.13
C ARG A 287 -16.50 -15.52 4.15
N SER A 288 -15.89 -15.58 2.97
CA SER A 288 -16.23 -16.56 1.94
C SER A 288 -15.21 -17.69 1.90
N ASP A 289 -15.66 -18.86 1.45
CA ASP A 289 -14.82 -20.03 1.31
C ASP A 289 -13.88 -19.85 0.11
N VAL A 290 -12.63 -20.27 0.26
CA VAL A 290 -11.73 -20.39 -0.88
C VAL A 290 -12.07 -21.67 -1.64
N PRO A 291 -12.28 -21.64 -2.97
CA PRO A 291 -12.52 -22.86 -3.72
C PRO A 291 -11.35 -23.83 -3.63
N GLU A 292 -11.66 -25.13 -3.53
CA GLU A 292 -10.68 -26.20 -3.63
C GLU A 292 -9.99 -26.19 -5.00
N VAL A 293 -8.70 -26.52 -5.04
CA VAL A 293 -7.90 -26.62 -6.26
C VAL A 293 -7.67 -28.09 -6.59
N ASP A 294 -8.19 -28.54 -7.74
CA ASP A 294 -7.94 -29.88 -8.28
C ASP A 294 -6.43 -30.10 -8.55
N ARG A 295 -5.85 -31.08 -7.86
CA ARG A 295 -4.45 -31.51 -8.02
C ARG A 295 -4.31 -32.93 -8.55
N ASP A 296 -5.40 -33.61 -8.91
CA ASP A 296 -5.38 -35.03 -9.32
C ASP A 296 -4.63 -35.26 -10.65
N SER A 297 -4.46 -34.19 -11.43
CA SER A 297 -3.68 -34.21 -12.68
C SER A 297 -2.18 -33.89 -12.51
N GLU A 298 -1.73 -33.64 -11.28
CA GLU A 298 -0.32 -33.34 -10.99
C GLU A 298 0.48 -34.62 -10.70
N ASP A 299 1.41 -34.96 -11.60
CA ASP A 299 2.41 -35.98 -11.32
C ASP A 299 3.52 -35.43 -10.41
N VAL A 300 3.81 -36.14 -9.33
CA VAL A 300 4.85 -35.77 -8.34
C VAL A 300 6.03 -36.75 -8.39
N ASP A 301 7.25 -36.22 -8.39
CA ASP A 301 8.49 -36.99 -8.27
C ASP A 301 9.03 -36.94 -6.85
N THR A 302 8.64 -37.93 -6.04
CA THR A 302 9.07 -38.04 -4.64
C THR A 302 10.57 -38.30 -4.49
N ALA A 303 11.19 -39.03 -5.44
CA ALA A 303 12.61 -39.33 -5.39
C ALA A 303 13.45 -38.07 -5.64
N LEU A 304 13.07 -37.27 -6.64
CA LEU A 304 13.71 -35.98 -6.88
C LEU A 304 13.50 -35.01 -5.69
N GLY A 305 12.28 -34.97 -5.13
CA GLY A 305 11.97 -34.15 -3.95
C GLY A 305 12.90 -34.46 -2.78
N GLN A 306 13.01 -35.75 -2.41
CA GLN A 306 13.88 -36.21 -1.32
C GLN A 306 15.37 -35.94 -1.62
N GLN A 307 15.82 -36.16 -2.85
CA GLN A 307 17.19 -35.86 -3.25
C GLN A 307 17.51 -34.38 -3.02
N LEU A 308 16.64 -33.48 -3.50
CA LEU A 308 16.86 -32.03 -3.38
C LEU A 308 16.77 -31.55 -1.93
N GLN A 309 15.85 -32.12 -1.15
CA GLN A 309 15.71 -31.87 0.28
C GLN A 309 16.98 -32.19 1.06
N GLN A 310 17.71 -33.25 0.69
CA GLN A 310 18.90 -33.69 1.43
C GLN A 310 20.19 -33.03 0.94
N THR A 311 20.28 -32.72 -0.37
CA THR A 311 21.58 -32.40 -0.99
C THR A 311 21.76 -30.95 -1.40
N VAL A 312 20.70 -30.27 -1.86
CA VAL A 312 20.80 -28.94 -2.46
C VAL A 312 20.15 -27.88 -1.58
N LEU A 313 18.92 -28.13 -1.13
CA LEU A 313 18.09 -27.12 -0.49
C LEU A 313 18.60 -26.66 0.89
N PRO A 314 19.14 -27.53 1.78
CA PRO A 314 19.62 -27.08 3.09
C PRO A 314 20.75 -26.05 2.97
N GLY A 315 21.78 -26.34 2.17
CA GLY A 315 22.90 -25.43 1.94
C GLY A 315 22.50 -24.17 1.18
N TYR A 316 21.60 -24.28 0.20
CA TYR A 316 21.03 -23.12 -0.48
C TYR A 316 20.29 -22.20 0.50
N PHE A 317 19.36 -22.73 1.31
CA PHE A 317 18.60 -21.93 2.25
C PHE A 317 19.45 -21.33 3.35
N GLU A 318 20.49 -22.04 3.84
CA GLU A 318 21.44 -21.47 4.81
C GLU A 318 22.17 -20.25 4.23
N ALA A 319 22.67 -20.35 2.99
CA ALA A 319 23.32 -19.25 2.30
C ALA A 319 22.34 -18.11 1.96
N TRP A 320 21.11 -18.46 1.57
CA TRP A 320 20.05 -17.53 1.22
C TRP A 320 19.58 -16.74 2.45
N ALA A 321 19.47 -17.38 3.61
CA ALA A 321 19.19 -16.73 4.89
C ALA A 321 20.18 -15.59 5.16
N LYS A 322 21.48 -15.89 5.03
CA LYS A 322 22.60 -14.99 5.31
C LYS A 322 22.86 -13.98 4.19
N SER A 323 22.17 -14.08 3.05
CA SER A 323 22.52 -13.35 1.82
C SER A 323 23.99 -13.54 1.38
N ASP A 324 24.57 -14.73 1.63
CA ASP A 324 25.94 -15.05 1.22
C ASP A 324 26.00 -15.32 -0.28
N ARG A 325 26.27 -14.28 -1.06
CA ARG A 325 26.34 -14.37 -2.53
C ARG A 325 27.42 -15.32 -3.04
N THR A 326 28.50 -15.53 -2.30
CA THR A 326 29.59 -16.41 -2.72
C THR A 326 29.14 -17.86 -2.64
N THR A 327 28.47 -18.22 -1.56
CA THR A 327 27.92 -19.57 -1.37
C THR A 327 26.70 -19.79 -2.26
N LEU A 328 25.81 -18.79 -2.40
CA LEU A 328 24.65 -18.86 -3.30
C LEU A 328 25.02 -19.11 -4.77
N ALA A 329 26.14 -18.57 -5.24
CA ALA A 329 26.62 -18.80 -6.60
C ALA A 329 26.91 -20.29 -6.90
N ARG A 330 27.10 -21.12 -5.87
CA ARG A 330 27.32 -22.58 -6.01
C ARG A 330 26.03 -23.38 -6.15
N PHE A 331 24.92 -22.81 -5.74
CA PHE A 331 23.61 -23.46 -5.76
C PHE A 331 22.71 -22.90 -6.86
N THR A 332 23.06 -21.75 -7.46
CA THR A 332 22.21 -21.06 -8.43
C THR A 332 22.67 -21.30 -9.87
N ALA A 333 21.70 -21.42 -10.77
CA ALA A 333 21.94 -21.61 -12.19
C ALA A 333 22.40 -20.30 -12.84
N GLN A 334 23.05 -20.39 -13.99
CA GLN A 334 23.39 -19.19 -14.76
C GLN A 334 22.12 -18.39 -15.10
N GLY A 335 22.17 -17.08 -14.83
CA GLY A 335 21.04 -16.18 -15.01
C GLY A 335 19.88 -16.46 -14.08
N ALA A 336 20.13 -17.03 -12.88
CA ALA A 336 19.13 -17.10 -11.82
C ALA A 336 18.55 -15.71 -11.51
N THR A 337 17.31 -15.68 -11.03
CA THR A 337 16.62 -14.43 -10.74
C THR A 337 17.28 -13.68 -9.59
N LEU A 338 16.95 -12.40 -9.46
CA LEU A 338 17.42 -11.59 -8.33
C LEU A 338 16.93 -12.17 -6.99
N ALA A 339 15.71 -12.72 -6.95
CA ALA A 339 15.16 -13.35 -5.76
C ALA A 339 16.00 -14.56 -5.32
N ALA A 340 16.46 -15.39 -6.27
CA ALA A 340 17.29 -16.56 -5.98
C ALA A 340 18.72 -16.22 -5.52
N THR A 341 19.21 -15.01 -5.81
CA THR A 341 20.63 -14.63 -5.60
C THR A 341 20.83 -13.57 -4.52
N THR A 342 19.76 -12.96 -4.00
CA THR A 342 19.85 -11.88 -2.99
C THR A 342 19.75 -12.37 -1.56
N GLY A 343 18.88 -13.33 -1.26
CA GLY A 343 18.67 -13.80 0.11
C GLY A 343 17.83 -12.88 1.00
N LEU A 344 17.73 -13.24 2.28
CA LEU A 344 16.88 -12.60 3.29
C LEU A 344 17.62 -11.61 4.19
N SER A 345 18.95 -11.52 4.08
CA SER A 345 19.81 -10.61 4.85
C SER A 345 19.69 -10.80 6.37
N GLY A 346 19.59 -12.05 6.82
CA GLY A 346 19.58 -12.43 8.23
C GLY A 346 18.26 -12.20 8.96
N ARG A 347 17.16 -11.88 8.26
CA ARG A 347 15.84 -11.70 8.88
C ARG A 347 15.23 -13.00 9.41
N LEU A 348 15.67 -14.12 8.85
CA LEU A 348 15.33 -15.48 9.27
C LEU A 348 16.65 -16.27 9.30
N SER A 349 16.75 -17.23 10.22
CA SER A 349 17.93 -18.07 10.42
C SER A 349 17.55 -19.54 10.63
N GLU A 350 18.57 -20.40 10.70
CA GLU A 350 18.43 -21.83 11.04
C GLU A 350 17.37 -22.59 10.20
N PRO A 351 17.43 -22.52 8.86
CA PRO A 351 16.43 -23.16 8.01
C PRO A 351 16.37 -24.68 8.22
N GLN A 352 15.17 -25.20 8.44
CA GLN A 352 14.85 -26.61 8.41
C GLN A 352 13.93 -26.90 7.23
N VAL A 353 14.42 -27.61 6.22
CA VAL A 353 13.64 -27.96 5.02
C VAL A 353 12.80 -29.18 5.32
N ASN A 354 11.49 -28.99 5.51
CA ASN A 354 10.57 -30.00 6.02
C ASN A 354 9.93 -30.85 4.93
N ASP A 355 9.43 -30.20 3.89
CA ASP A 355 8.71 -30.85 2.79
C ASP A 355 9.13 -30.28 1.44
N VAL A 356 9.26 -31.14 0.44
CA VAL A 356 9.70 -30.83 -0.92
C VAL A 356 8.93 -31.68 -1.92
N VAL A 357 7.97 -31.06 -2.58
CA VAL A 357 7.18 -31.68 -3.65
C VAL A 357 7.74 -31.23 -4.99
N ALA A 358 8.31 -32.14 -5.77
CA ALA A 358 8.78 -31.87 -7.13
C ALA A 358 7.68 -32.19 -8.16
N LEU A 359 7.24 -31.17 -8.91
CA LEU A 359 6.19 -31.31 -9.92
C LEU A 359 6.78 -31.76 -11.25
N VAL A 360 6.33 -32.91 -11.75
CA VAL A 360 6.84 -33.48 -13.01
C VAL A 360 6.34 -32.64 -14.18
N PRO A 361 7.24 -32.08 -15.02
CA PRO A 361 6.83 -31.35 -16.21
C PRO A 361 6.05 -32.25 -17.18
N LYS A 362 4.97 -31.74 -17.79
CA LYS A 362 4.10 -32.50 -18.71
C LYS A 362 4.84 -33.32 -19.79
N GLY A 363 5.98 -32.82 -20.29
CA GLY A 363 6.79 -33.51 -21.30
C GLY A 363 7.64 -34.68 -20.79
N VAL A 364 7.62 -34.96 -19.48
CA VAL A 364 8.36 -36.03 -18.79
C VAL A 364 7.38 -37.03 -18.13
N GLN A 365 6.09 -36.71 -18.10
CA GLN A 365 5.04 -37.56 -17.54
C GLN A 365 4.84 -38.85 -18.34
N GLY A 366 4.30 -39.89 -17.68
CA GLY A 366 3.89 -41.15 -18.34
C GLY A 366 4.92 -42.28 -18.35
N SER A 367 6.10 -42.11 -17.74
CA SER A 367 7.02 -43.22 -17.47
C SER A 367 7.85 -42.99 -16.20
N ALA A 368 7.53 -43.72 -15.13
CA ALA A 368 8.37 -43.80 -13.95
C ALA A 368 9.46 -44.89 -14.13
N PRO A 369 10.72 -44.65 -13.72
CA PRO A 369 11.26 -43.43 -13.12
C PRO A 369 11.39 -42.28 -14.13
N TYR A 370 11.11 -41.06 -13.67
CA TYR A 370 11.19 -39.87 -14.52
C TYR A 370 12.62 -39.56 -14.93
N SER A 371 12.82 -39.13 -16.18
CA SER A 371 14.14 -38.79 -16.73
C SER A 371 14.18 -37.34 -17.20
N TYR A 372 15.06 -36.54 -16.59
CA TYR A 372 15.19 -35.11 -16.85
C TYR A 372 16.38 -34.81 -17.76
N LYS A 373 16.15 -34.15 -18.89
CA LYS A 373 17.21 -33.70 -19.79
C LYS A 373 18.02 -32.56 -19.17
N THR A 374 19.27 -32.39 -19.59
CA THR A 374 20.04 -31.19 -19.25
C THR A 374 19.33 -29.94 -19.79
N GLY A 375 19.24 -28.91 -18.96
CA GLY A 375 18.48 -27.68 -19.21
C GLY A 375 17.00 -27.78 -18.84
N GLN A 376 16.50 -28.96 -18.44
CA GLN A 376 15.10 -29.13 -18.05
C GLN A 376 14.84 -28.43 -16.71
N ALA A 377 13.81 -27.59 -16.68
CA ALA A 377 13.31 -26.97 -15.46
C ALA A 377 12.25 -27.84 -14.79
N VAL A 378 12.27 -27.84 -13.45
CA VAL A 378 11.30 -28.51 -12.58
C VAL A 378 10.86 -27.51 -11.51
N GLU A 379 9.55 -27.45 -11.25
CA GLU A 379 9.00 -26.63 -10.17
C GLU A 379 8.90 -27.45 -8.88
N LEU A 380 9.30 -26.85 -7.77
CA LEU A 380 9.22 -27.43 -6.44
C LEU A 380 8.28 -26.60 -5.58
N ARG A 381 7.50 -27.26 -4.73
CA ARG A 381 6.84 -26.64 -3.58
C ARG A 381 7.61 -27.05 -2.34
N VAL A 382 8.06 -26.07 -1.56
CA VAL A 382 8.97 -26.30 -0.44
C VAL A 382 8.45 -25.63 0.82
N VAL A 383 8.41 -26.36 1.93
CA VAL A 383 8.10 -25.83 3.27
C VAL A 383 9.37 -25.80 4.10
N VAL A 384 9.65 -24.65 4.70
CA VAL A 384 10.84 -24.43 5.54
C VAL A 384 10.42 -23.79 6.85
N ASP A 385 10.85 -24.39 7.96
CA ASP A 385 10.77 -23.75 9.27
C ASP A 385 12.05 -22.94 9.52
N TRP A 386 11.88 -21.75 10.06
CA TRP A 386 12.95 -20.79 10.32
C TRP A 386 12.93 -20.38 11.78
N ALA A 387 14.05 -19.94 12.33
CA ALA A 387 14.07 -19.07 13.50
C ALA A 387 13.89 -17.61 13.07
N ASP A 388 13.00 -16.89 13.73
CA ASP A 388 12.84 -15.44 13.59
C ASP A 388 13.81 -14.66 14.51
N PRO A 389 13.82 -13.32 14.49
CA PRO A 389 14.72 -12.52 15.34
C PRO A 389 14.50 -12.67 16.85
N GLU A 390 13.33 -13.13 17.27
CA GLU A 390 12.98 -13.40 18.68
C GLU A 390 13.34 -14.84 19.09
N GLY A 391 13.69 -15.68 18.10
CA GLY A 391 14.06 -17.09 18.29
C GLY A 391 12.87 -18.04 18.12
N ASP A 392 11.71 -17.54 17.74
CA ASP A 392 10.50 -18.33 17.53
C ASP A 392 10.48 -18.98 16.15
N THR A 393 9.77 -20.11 16.05
CA THR A 393 9.64 -20.85 14.79
C THR A 393 8.68 -20.16 13.84
N ALA A 394 9.19 -19.73 12.68
CA ALA A 394 8.43 -19.16 11.58
C ALA A 394 8.40 -20.11 10.37
N ARG A 395 7.26 -20.79 10.16
CA ARG A 395 7.03 -21.62 8.96
C ARG A 395 6.80 -20.75 7.72
N ARG A 396 7.52 -21.01 6.63
CA ARG A 396 7.36 -20.33 5.34
C ARG A 396 7.39 -21.32 4.19
N SER A 397 6.59 -21.05 3.17
CA SER A 397 6.47 -21.91 2.01
C SER A 397 6.88 -21.18 0.73
N TYR A 398 7.50 -21.91 -0.20
CA TYR A 398 8.13 -21.37 -1.40
C TYR A 398 7.81 -22.20 -2.63
N ARG A 399 7.68 -21.54 -3.78
CA ARG A 399 7.79 -22.16 -5.10
C ARG A 399 9.21 -21.92 -5.62
N ILE A 400 9.90 -22.98 -6.00
CA ILE A 400 11.28 -22.91 -6.49
C ILE A 400 11.33 -23.52 -7.88
N THR A 401 12.01 -22.86 -8.82
CA THR A 401 12.35 -23.49 -10.09
C THR A 401 13.80 -23.95 -10.02
N VAL A 402 14.04 -25.25 -10.21
CA VAL A 402 15.37 -25.82 -10.38
C VAL A 402 15.59 -26.24 -11.82
N VAL A 403 16.84 -26.23 -12.27
CA VAL A 403 17.23 -26.66 -13.61
C VAL A 403 18.26 -27.77 -13.49
N ASN A 404 18.03 -28.87 -14.21
CA ASN A 404 18.99 -29.95 -14.31
C ASN A 404 20.17 -29.53 -15.20
N THR A 405 21.39 -29.61 -14.71
CA THR A 405 22.61 -29.29 -15.46
C THR A 405 23.51 -30.52 -15.54
N ALA A 406 24.60 -30.45 -16.31
CA ALA A 406 25.61 -31.51 -16.30
C ALA A 406 26.28 -31.72 -14.93
N GLN A 407 26.18 -30.73 -14.04
CA GLN A 407 26.79 -30.73 -12.70
C GLN A 407 25.78 -31.07 -11.59
N GLY A 408 24.51 -31.32 -11.94
CA GLY A 408 23.42 -31.54 -11.00
C GLY A 408 22.36 -30.44 -11.06
N TRP A 409 21.56 -30.33 -10.00
CA TRP A 409 20.43 -29.41 -9.92
C TRP A 409 20.83 -28.06 -9.34
N PHE A 410 20.40 -26.99 -10.01
CA PHE A 410 20.67 -25.61 -9.60
C PHE A 410 19.40 -24.77 -9.56
N ILE A 411 19.30 -23.87 -8.60
CA ILE A 411 18.16 -22.98 -8.39
C ILE A 411 18.19 -21.89 -9.45
N LYS A 412 17.08 -21.75 -10.19
CA LYS A 412 16.87 -20.72 -11.20
C LYS A 412 16.00 -19.58 -10.67
N ASP A 413 14.98 -19.88 -9.87
CA ASP A 413 14.07 -18.90 -9.29
C ASP A 413 13.52 -19.37 -7.93
N ILE A 414 13.11 -18.42 -7.09
CA ILE A 414 12.40 -18.66 -5.83
C ILE A 414 11.32 -17.58 -5.64
N ARG A 415 10.12 -18.01 -5.25
CA ARG A 415 8.95 -17.16 -5.01
C ARG A 415 8.29 -17.58 -3.70
N GLY A 416 7.86 -16.59 -2.89
CA GLY A 416 7.15 -16.86 -1.65
C GLY A 416 5.69 -17.28 -1.85
N GLY A 417 5.18 -18.04 -0.88
CA GLY A 417 3.81 -18.50 -0.79
C GLY A 417 3.55 -19.81 -1.54
N LEU A 418 2.65 -20.62 -1.00
CA LEU A 418 2.01 -21.74 -1.68
C LEU A 418 0.49 -21.52 -1.67
N LEU A 419 -0.19 -22.11 -2.64
CA LEU A 419 -1.65 -22.18 -2.62
C LEU A 419 -2.06 -23.27 -1.63
N ASP A 420 -3.08 -22.99 -0.85
CA ASP A 420 -3.84 -24.01 -0.15
C ASP A 420 -4.61 -24.85 -1.18
N ALA A 421 -4.53 -26.18 -1.09
CA ALA A 421 -5.22 -27.06 -2.05
C ALA A 421 -6.68 -27.21 -1.65
N GLU A 422 -6.85 -27.39 -0.35
CA GLU A 422 -8.07 -27.80 0.33
C GLU A 422 -9.11 -26.68 0.26
N GLY A 423 -8.67 -25.42 0.34
CA GLY A 423 -9.57 -24.27 0.33
C GLY A 423 -10.40 -24.20 1.62
N GLY A 424 -11.64 -23.76 1.51
CA GLY A 424 -12.53 -23.58 2.66
C GLY A 424 -12.24 -22.30 3.45
N ARG A 425 -12.66 -22.27 4.72
CA ARG A 425 -12.38 -21.17 5.65
C ARG A 425 -11.33 -21.57 6.67
N GLY A 426 -10.48 -20.61 7.05
CA GLY A 426 -9.47 -20.81 8.08
C GLY A 426 -9.99 -20.72 9.52
N ASP A 427 -11.24 -20.32 9.72
CA ASP A 427 -11.90 -20.21 11.04
C ASP A 427 -12.98 -21.26 11.29
N ASP A 428 -13.15 -22.21 10.36
CA ASP A 428 -13.90 -23.42 10.65
C ASP A 428 -13.08 -24.20 11.70
N GLU A 429 -13.57 -24.30 12.93
CA GLU A 429 -13.01 -25.21 13.92
C GLU A 429 -12.96 -26.59 13.27
N GLN A 430 -11.75 -27.08 12.98
CA GLN A 430 -11.52 -28.47 12.66
C GLN A 430 -12.06 -29.26 13.84
N THR A 431 -13.30 -29.71 13.71
CA THR A 431 -13.86 -30.73 14.59
C THR A 431 -12.99 -31.94 14.33
N GLU A 432 -12.06 -32.19 15.24
CA GLU A 432 -11.23 -33.40 15.30
C GLU A 432 -12.10 -34.59 14.88
N PRO A 433 -11.72 -35.37 13.85
CA PRO A 433 -12.50 -36.50 13.44
C PRO A 433 -12.60 -37.44 14.65
N SER A 434 -13.80 -37.54 15.20
CA SER A 434 -14.14 -38.47 16.26
C SER A 434 -13.62 -39.84 15.86
N LYS A 435 -12.59 -40.31 16.58
CA LYS A 435 -12.14 -41.70 16.51
C LYS A 435 -13.23 -42.57 17.10
N ASP A 436 -14.26 -42.87 16.32
CA ASP A 436 -15.19 -43.98 16.51
C ASP A 436 -16.10 -44.04 15.29
N GLU A 437 -15.72 -44.86 14.28
CA GLU A 437 -16.56 -45.94 13.73
C GLU A 437 -15.96 -46.51 12.43
N PRO A 438 -15.98 -47.85 12.25
CA PRO A 438 -15.43 -48.52 11.08
C PRO A 438 -16.40 -48.49 9.90
N GLY A 439 -15.85 -48.43 8.70
CA GLY A 439 -16.61 -48.20 7.47
C GLY A 439 -17.68 -49.26 7.15
N THR A 440 -18.72 -48.82 6.44
CA THR A 440 -19.43 -49.63 5.45
C THR A 440 -20.04 -48.69 4.42
N GLY A 441 -19.63 -48.80 3.16
CA GLY A 441 -20.13 -47.94 2.09
C GLY A 441 -21.55 -48.31 1.64
N LYS A 442 -22.28 -47.33 1.09
CA LYS A 442 -23.02 -47.46 -0.18
C LYS A 442 -23.58 -46.10 -0.60
N ALA A 443 -23.40 -45.78 -1.88
CA ALA A 443 -24.04 -44.69 -2.60
C ALA A 443 -25.57 -44.77 -2.58
N THR A 444 -26.25 -43.62 -2.65
CA THR A 444 -27.21 -43.23 -3.72
C THR A 444 -27.77 -41.81 -3.44
N PRO A 445 -27.93 -40.95 -4.45
CA PRO A 445 -28.34 -39.54 -4.31
C PRO A 445 -29.87 -39.38 -4.33
N SER A 446 -30.38 -38.28 -3.77
CA SER A 446 -31.78 -37.87 -3.95
C SER A 446 -31.86 -36.40 -4.39
N ALA A 447 -31.96 -36.24 -5.71
CA ALA A 447 -33.07 -35.61 -6.45
C ALA A 447 -33.42 -34.11 -6.28
N PRO A 448 -34.02 -33.48 -7.33
CA PRO A 448 -33.69 -32.12 -7.76
C PRO A 448 -34.87 -31.11 -7.72
N ALA A 449 -34.56 -29.90 -8.20
CA ALA A 449 -35.43 -28.75 -8.43
C ALA A 449 -36.70 -29.04 -9.27
N ALA A 450 -37.76 -28.26 -9.02
CA ALA A 450 -38.86 -28.06 -9.96
C ALA A 450 -39.29 -26.57 -10.01
N SER A 451 -39.39 -26.05 -11.23
CA SER A 451 -39.91 -24.72 -11.58
C SER A 451 -41.35 -24.79 -12.10
N SER A 452 -42.12 -23.73 -11.81
CA SER A 452 -43.14 -23.04 -12.63
C SER A 452 -44.46 -23.72 -13.11
N SER A 453 -45.58 -23.17 -12.57
CA SER A 453 -46.79 -22.62 -13.24
C SER A 453 -47.78 -23.53 -14.05
N PRO A 454 -49.01 -23.06 -14.43
CA PRO A 454 -50.01 -22.14 -13.81
C PRO A 454 -51.51 -22.56 -14.01
N GLY A 455 -52.46 -21.80 -13.40
CA GLY A 455 -53.89 -21.67 -13.80
C GLY A 455 -54.82 -22.83 -13.39
N ASP A 456 -56.12 -22.70 -13.10
CA ASP A 456 -57.12 -21.65 -13.27
C ASP A 456 -58.35 -22.03 -12.38
N GLY A 457 -59.38 -21.17 -12.30
CA GLY A 457 -60.54 -21.21 -11.39
C GLY A 457 -61.35 -22.52 -11.27
N SER A 458 -62.35 -22.66 -10.39
CA SER A 458 -63.42 -21.72 -10.07
C SER A 458 -64.30 -22.29 -8.92
N SER A 459 -64.86 -21.39 -8.10
CA SER A 459 -66.20 -21.39 -7.48
C SER A 459 -66.77 -22.59 -6.69
N GLN A 460 -67.11 -22.35 -5.41
CA GLN A 460 -68.44 -22.48 -4.75
C GLN A 460 -68.22 -22.28 -3.23
N ASP A 461 -68.74 -21.23 -2.57
CA ASP A 461 -70.12 -21.11 -1.99
C ASP A 461 -70.55 -22.42 -1.30
N GLU A 462 -70.99 -22.53 -0.06
CA GLU A 462 -71.64 -21.64 0.90
C GLU A 462 -71.70 -22.41 2.25
N GLU A 463 -72.04 -21.70 3.31
CA GLU A 463 -72.81 -22.17 4.47
C GLU A 463 -72.14 -22.15 5.87
N ALA A 464 -72.88 -21.44 6.73
CA ALA A 464 -72.82 -21.25 8.17
C ALA A 464 -72.56 -22.53 8.98
N GLY A 465 -72.13 -22.51 10.23
CA GLY A 465 -72.03 -21.46 11.23
C GLY A 465 -71.97 -22.12 12.62
N ALA A 466 -72.12 -21.26 13.64
CA ALA A 466 -72.38 -21.54 15.05
C ALA A 466 -71.18 -21.79 15.99
N ASN A 467 -71.13 -20.82 16.93
CA ASN A 467 -70.53 -20.71 18.27
C ASN A 467 -69.06 -20.35 18.41
#